data_AF-A0A7T5UTS7-F1
#
_entry.id   AF-A0A7T5UTS7-F1
#
_cell.length_a   1.000
_cell.length_b   1.000
_cell.length_c   1.000
_cell.angle_alpha   90.00
_cell.angle_beta   90.00
_cell.angle_gamma   90.00
#
_symmetry.space_group_name_H-M   'P 1'
#
loop_
_entity.id
_entity.type
_entity.pdbx_description
1 polymer ?
#
loop_
_entity_poly.entity_id
_entity_poly.type
_entity_poly.pdbx_seq_one_letter_code
_entity_poly.pdbx_strand_id
1 'polypeptide(L)'
;MVFSPPFAPQFFLLLGIDFFLGNSVLTVMLDKRLPDAVPYVLEIASFIGFAELWVGPTIIGGIPPELQFYYSFVYCMISVLSVIAVNVYLLLVRGSILPGLLTAAFATIPSVFVSLSLASYFVNSVQVPLPWLPVVDVEWVPALSVLGIVILLAAVAYPAVSRRVR
;
A
#
# COMPACT_ATOMS: atom_id res chain seq x y z
N MET A 1 -23.01 4.15 -2.89
CA MET A 1 -22.85 5.31 -2.00
C MET A 1 -21.92 6.29 -2.70
N VAL A 2 -22.42 7.48 -3.03
CA VAL A 2 -21.61 8.50 -3.72
C VAL A 2 -20.83 9.24 -2.65
N PHE A 3 -19.51 9.00 -2.57
CA PHE A 3 -18.64 9.80 -1.72
C PHE A 3 -18.62 11.23 -2.28
N SER A 4 -19.08 12.21 -1.50
CA SER A 4 -18.93 13.62 -1.87
C SER A 4 -17.43 13.94 -2.00
N PRO A 5 -17.02 14.81 -2.95
CA PRO A 5 -15.62 15.01 -3.32
C PRO A 5 -14.74 15.94 -2.44
N PRO A 6 -15.09 16.39 -1.19
CA PRO A 6 -14.14 17.16 -0.39
C PRO A 6 -13.19 16.33 0.51
N PHE A 7 -13.34 14.99 0.57
CA PHE A 7 -12.50 14.12 1.43
C PHE A 7 -11.41 13.33 0.69
N ALA A 8 -11.21 13.60 -0.61
CA ALA A 8 -10.29 12.86 -1.47
C ALA A 8 -8.83 12.84 -0.95
N PRO A 9 -8.23 13.97 -0.53
CA PRO A 9 -6.84 14.00 -0.10
C PRO A 9 -6.63 13.22 1.19
N GLN A 10 -7.49 13.43 2.19
CA GLN A 10 -7.34 12.80 3.50
C GLN A 10 -7.46 11.28 3.41
N PHE A 11 -8.19 10.76 2.43
CA PHE A 11 -8.31 9.33 2.22
C PHE A 11 -6.99 8.68 1.76
N PHE A 12 -6.24 9.32 0.85
CA PHE A 12 -4.90 8.84 0.46
C PHE A 12 -3.94 8.86 1.64
N LEU A 13 -4.04 9.89 2.47
CA LEU A 13 -3.21 10.05 3.65
C LEU A 13 -3.52 8.97 4.70
N LEU A 14 -4.80 8.71 4.98
CA LEU A 14 -5.25 7.58 5.82
C LEU A 14 -4.76 6.24 5.29
N LEU A 15 -4.93 5.99 4.00
CA LEU A 15 -4.48 4.76 3.35
C LEU A 15 -2.96 4.56 3.54
N GLY A 16 -2.18 5.64 3.39
CA GLY A 16 -0.74 5.60 3.62
C GLY A 16 -0.35 5.30 5.06
N ILE A 17 -1.07 5.88 6.04
CA ILE A 17 -0.87 5.59 7.47
C ILE A 17 -1.12 4.10 7.73
N ASP A 18 -2.24 3.57 7.24
CA ASP A 18 -2.61 2.16 7.41
C ASP A 18 -1.57 1.23 6.79
N PHE A 19 -1.02 1.57 5.61
CA PHE A 19 0.04 0.79 5.00
C PHE A 19 1.35 0.85 5.78
N PHE A 20 1.76 2.01 6.29
CA PHE A 20 2.96 2.10 7.12
C PHE A 20 2.81 1.30 8.41
N LEU A 21 1.66 1.42 9.09
CA LEU A 21 1.38 0.72 10.33
C LEU A 21 1.28 -0.80 10.11
N GLY A 22 0.52 -1.21 9.09
CA GLY A 22 0.41 -2.61 8.70
C GLY A 22 1.74 -3.22 8.31
N ASN A 23 2.58 -2.47 7.56
CA ASN A 23 3.92 -2.91 7.20
C ASN A 23 4.83 -2.99 8.44
N SER A 24 4.75 -2.05 9.38
CA SER A 24 5.50 -2.13 10.65
C SER A 24 5.18 -3.43 11.41
N VAL A 25 3.90 -3.71 11.64
CA VAL A 25 3.45 -4.95 12.30
C VAL A 25 3.91 -6.19 11.53
N LEU A 26 3.77 -6.17 10.20
CA LEU A 26 4.20 -7.26 9.33
C LEU A 26 5.71 -7.52 9.49
N THR A 27 6.53 -6.47 9.49
CA THR A 27 7.98 -6.57 9.64
C THR A 27 8.39 -7.13 11.00
N VAL A 28 7.65 -6.82 12.08
CA VAL A 28 7.83 -7.43 13.40
C VAL A 28 7.44 -8.92 13.39
N MET A 29 6.31 -9.28 12.77
CA MET A 29 5.87 -10.68 12.67
C MET A 29 6.83 -11.56 11.85
N LEU A 30 7.58 -10.97 10.92
CA LEU A 30 8.62 -11.63 10.13
C LEU A 30 9.93 -11.88 10.91
N ASP A 31 9.91 -11.62 12.22
CA ASP A 31 10.96 -11.70 13.24
C ASP A 31 12.31 -12.31 12.80
N LYS A 32 13.39 -11.55 13.03
CA LYS A 32 14.81 -11.81 12.65
C LYS A 32 15.15 -11.80 11.15
N ARG A 33 14.18 -11.67 10.25
CA ARG A 33 14.46 -11.56 8.79
C ARG A 33 14.83 -10.15 8.35
N LEU A 34 14.40 -9.12 9.07
CA LEU A 34 14.67 -7.72 8.77
C LEU A 34 15.53 -7.07 9.86
N PRO A 35 16.23 -5.95 9.56
CA PRO A 35 16.89 -5.17 10.60
C PRO A 35 15.89 -4.62 11.61
N ASP A 36 16.24 -4.66 12.90
CA ASP A 36 15.35 -4.27 14.01
C ASP A 36 14.88 -2.81 13.92
N ALA A 37 15.62 -1.94 13.20
CA ALA A 37 15.26 -0.53 13.02
C ALA A 37 14.09 -0.30 12.05
N VAL A 38 13.83 -1.22 11.11
CA VAL A 38 12.81 -1.05 10.05
C VAL A 38 11.40 -0.78 10.61
N PRO A 39 10.85 -1.58 11.55
CA PRO A 39 9.50 -1.35 12.07
C PRO A 39 9.36 0.03 12.73
N TYR A 40 10.36 0.47 13.49
CA TYR A 40 10.34 1.78 14.14
C TYR A 40 10.32 2.94 13.14
N VAL A 41 11.06 2.83 12.04
CA VAL A 41 11.04 3.87 10.98
C VAL A 41 9.67 3.94 10.32
N LEU A 42 9.04 2.79 10.04
CA LEU A 42 7.70 2.73 9.45
C LEU A 42 6.64 3.27 10.43
N GLU A 43 6.77 2.98 11.72
CA GLU A 43 5.89 3.49 12.76
C GLU A 43 6.02 5.02 12.91
N ILE A 44 7.24 5.56 12.93
CA ILE A 44 7.47 7.02 12.92
C ILE A 44 6.84 7.66 11.67
N ALA A 45 6.99 7.03 10.50
CA ALA A 45 6.35 7.53 9.28
C ALA A 45 4.83 7.58 9.39
N SER A 46 4.21 6.58 10.04
CA SER A 46 2.76 6.55 10.31
C SER A 46 2.34 7.68 11.26
N PHE A 47 3.13 7.95 12.31
CA PHE A 47 2.87 9.06 13.23
C PHE A 47 2.96 10.43 12.56
N ILE A 48 3.89 10.60 11.61
CA ILE A 48 4.01 11.85 10.83
C ILE A 48 2.73 12.08 10.02
N GLY A 49 2.22 11.04 9.33
CA GLY A 49 0.95 11.15 8.61
C GLY A 49 -0.22 11.43 9.56
N PHE A 50 -0.29 10.75 10.70
CA PHE A 50 -1.33 11.00 11.70
C PHE A 50 -1.29 12.44 12.23
N ALA A 51 -0.09 12.97 12.49
CA ALA A 51 0.10 14.36 12.89
C ALA A 51 -0.38 15.31 11.79
N GLU A 52 -0.08 15.04 10.51
CA GLU A 52 -0.56 15.83 9.38
C GLU A 52 -2.09 15.84 9.29
N LEU A 53 -2.75 14.71 9.57
CA LEU A 53 -4.21 14.60 9.58
C LEU A 53 -4.85 15.43 10.71
N TRP A 54 -4.24 15.39 11.90
CA TRP A 54 -4.73 16.12 13.09
C TRP A 54 -4.45 17.62 13.03
N VAL A 55 -3.28 18.00 12.55
CA VAL A 55 -2.75 19.37 12.59
C VAL A 55 -3.10 20.14 11.31
N GLY A 56 -3.32 19.43 10.20
CA GLY A 56 -3.65 20.00 8.89
C GLY A 56 -4.80 21.02 8.90
N PRO A 57 -5.96 20.72 9.51
CA PRO A 57 -7.06 21.68 9.58
C PRO A 57 -6.76 22.92 10.41
N THR A 58 -5.89 22.79 11.44
CA THR A 58 -5.67 23.83 12.47
C THR A 58 -4.47 24.74 12.20
N ILE A 59 -3.40 24.24 11.58
CA ILE A 59 -2.17 25.01 11.31
C ILE A 59 -2.01 25.31 9.80
N ILE A 60 -2.61 24.47 8.95
CA ILE A 60 -2.36 24.43 7.50
C ILE A 60 -3.57 24.94 6.69
N GLY A 61 -4.51 25.64 7.33
CA GLY A 61 -5.70 26.24 6.70
C GLY A 61 -5.44 27.28 5.59
N GLY A 62 -4.18 27.50 5.21
CA GLY A 62 -3.76 28.32 4.07
C GLY A 62 -3.19 27.55 2.87
N ILE A 63 -3.07 26.21 2.92
CA ILE A 63 -2.59 25.44 1.75
C ILE A 63 -3.72 25.31 0.73
N PRO A 64 -3.47 25.62 -0.56
CA PRO A 64 -4.47 25.46 -1.59
C PRO A 64 -4.82 23.98 -1.78
N PRO A 65 -6.09 23.67 -2.12
CA PRO A 65 -6.61 22.30 -2.19
C PRO A 65 -5.84 21.42 -3.19
N GLU A 66 -5.25 21.99 -4.24
CA GLU A 66 -4.42 21.22 -5.18
C GLU A 66 -3.14 20.71 -4.51
N LEU A 67 -2.44 21.54 -3.72
CA LEU A 67 -1.22 21.10 -3.02
C LEU A 67 -1.53 20.01 -2.00
N GLN A 68 -2.65 20.13 -1.28
CA GLN A 68 -3.06 19.14 -0.28
C GLN A 68 -3.26 17.75 -0.90
N PHE A 69 -3.82 17.70 -2.12
CA PHE A 69 -3.92 16.46 -2.89
C PHE A 69 -2.55 15.88 -3.19
N TYR A 70 -1.61 16.67 -3.72
CA TYR A 70 -0.28 16.19 -4.08
C TYR A 70 0.50 15.65 -2.87
N TYR A 71 0.48 16.34 -1.73
CA TYR A 71 1.15 15.86 -0.52
C TYR A 71 0.58 14.50 -0.07
N SER A 72 -0.75 14.39 0.00
CA SER A 72 -1.42 13.16 0.41
C SER A 72 -1.16 12.01 -0.57
N PHE A 73 -1.17 12.30 -1.87
CA PHE A 73 -0.89 11.33 -2.93
C PHE A 73 0.56 10.85 -2.89
N VAL A 74 1.52 11.76 -2.74
CA VAL A 74 2.95 11.42 -2.60
C VAL A 74 3.18 10.60 -1.34
N TYR A 75 2.57 10.95 -0.21
CA TYR A 75 2.65 10.17 1.02
C TYR A 75 2.13 8.73 0.82
N CYS A 76 0.98 8.58 0.16
CA CYS A 76 0.46 7.27 -0.23
C CYS A 76 1.44 6.50 -1.13
N MET A 77 2.04 7.14 -2.14
CA MET A 77 3.03 6.50 -3.02
C MET A 77 4.27 6.01 -2.25
N ILE A 78 4.80 6.82 -1.32
CA ILE A 78 5.93 6.43 -0.48
C ILE A 78 5.56 5.22 0.38
N SER A 79 4.34 5.18 0.95
CA SER A 79 3.87 4.04 1.73
C SER A 79 3.80 2.75 0.91
N VAL A 80 3.28 2.79 -0.33
CA VAL A 80 3.22 1.64 -1.24
C VAL A 80 4.63 1.18 -1.62
N LEU A 81 5.53 2.12 -1.93
CA LEU A 81 6.94 1.81 -2.20
C LEU A 81 7.62 1.14 -1.01
N SER A 82 7.28 1.53 0.22
CA SER A 82 7.82 0.88 1.43
C SER A 82 7.39 -0.60 1.54
N VAL A 83 6.14 -0.91 1.17
CA VAL A 83 5.63 -2.30 1.14
C VAL A 83 6.35 -3.11 0.06
N ILE A 84 6.55 -2.51 -1.12
CA ILE A 84 7.32 -3.14 -2.20
C ILE A 84 8.77 -3.37 -1.77
N ALA A 85 9.41 -2.41 -1.11
CA ALA A 85 10.79 -2.51 -0.66
C ALA A 85 10.99 -3.65 0.35
N VAL A 86 10.09 -3.81 1.32
CA VAL A 86 10.11 -4.93 2.26
C VAL A 86 10.00 -6.26 1.51
N ASN A 87 9.07 -6.35 0.55
CA ASN A 87 8.86 -7.56 -0.23
C ASN A 87 10.09 -7.93 -1.09
N VAL A 88 10.68 -6.94 -1.77
CA VAL A 88 11.91 -7.09 -2.57
C VAL A 88 13.08 -7.52 -1.70
N TYR A 89 13.23 -6.92 -0.51
CA TYR A 89 14.28 -7.31 0.44
C TYR A 89 14.15 -8.78 0.87
N LEU A 90 12.93 -9.24 1.17
CA LEU A 90 12.70 -10.63 1.56
C LEU A 90 13.02 -11.63 0.44
N LEU A 91 12.60 -11.32 -0.78
CA LEU A 91 12.75 -12.21 -1.94
C LEU A 91 14.19 -12.20 -2.49
N LEU A 92 14.77 -11.03 -2.74
CA LEU A 92 16.06 -10.90 -3.43
C LEU A 92 17.25 -10.91 -2.48
N VAL A 93 17.16 -10.22 -1.34
CA VAL A 93 18.31 -10.05 -0.43
C VAL A 93 18.39 -11.20 0.56
N ARG A 94 17.27 -11.55 1.20
CA ARG A 94 17.22 -12.64 2.18
C ARG A 94 16.99 -14.03 1.58
N GLY A 95 16.69 -14.13 0.29
CA GLY A 95 16.39 -15.40 -0.38
C GLY A 95 15.22 -16.16 0.25
N SER A 96 14.37 -15.47 1.00
CA SER A 96 13.31 -16.08 1.81
C SER A 96 12.02 -16.14 1.01
N ILE A 97 11.96 -17.11 0.10
CA ILE A 97 10.90 -17.23 -0.92
C ILE A 97 9.50 -17.33 -0.29
N LEU A 98 9.31 -18.18 0.73
CA LEU A 98 8.00 -18.39 1.34
C LEU A 98 7.43 -17.13 2.03
N PRO A 99 8.13 -16.49 2.99
CA PRO A 99 7.61 -15.26 3.59
C PRO A 99 7.53 -14.12 2.59
N GLY A 100 8.46 -14.01 1.63
CA GLY A 100 8.37 -13.01 0.56
C GLY A 100 7.11 -13.20 -0.30
N LEU A 101 6.74 -14.43 -0.64
CA LEU A 101 5.51 -14.68 -1.40
C LEU A 101 4.25 -14.40 -0.56
N LEU A 102 4.27 -14.70 0.73
CA LEU A 102 3.16 -14.36 1.64
C LEU A 102 3.00 -12.85 1.78
N THR A 103 4.09 -12.10 1.95
CA THR A 103 4.04 -10.63 1.99
C THR A 103 3.59 -10.04 0.67
N ALA A 104 4.03 -10.60 -0.46
CA ALA A 104 3.58 -10.19 -1.78
C ALA A 104 2.06 -10.37 -1.94
N ALA A 105 1.54 -11.53 -1.54
CA ALA A 105 0.13 -11.88 -1.66
C ALA A 105 -0.76 -11.03 -0.74
N PHE A 106 -0.41 -10.92 0.54
CA PHE A 106 -1.28 -10.30 1.55
C PHE A 106 -1.08 -8.80 1.70
N ALA A 107 0.10 -8.25 1.41
CA ALA A 107 0.41 -6.84 1.64
C ALA A 107 0.69 -6.08 0.35
N THR A 108 1.55 -6.59 -0.54
CA THR A 108 1.99 -5.83 -1.72
C THR A 108 0.91 -5.75 -2.80
N ILE A 109 0.28 -6.87 -3.17
CA ILE A 109 -0.76 -6.87 -4.20
C ILE A 109 -1.96 -6.02 -3.77
N PRO A 110 -2.55 -6.21 -2.57
CA PRO A 110 -3.70 -5.41 -2.15
C PRO A 110 -3.36 -3.92 -2.04
N SER A 111 -2.20 -3.56 -1.48
CA SER A 111 -1.83 -2.15 -1.30
C SER A 111 -1.66 -1.42 -2.63
N VAL A 112 -0.96 -2.03 -3.59
CA VAL A 112 -0.80 -1.47 -4.96
C VAL A 112 -2.16 -1.37 -5.64
N PHE A 113 -2.99 -2.41 -5.56
CA PHE A 113 -4.25 -2.46 -6.30
C PHE A 113 -5.27 -1.46 -5.77
N VAL A 114 -5.42 -1.37 -4.45
CA VAL A 114 -6.30 -0.38 -3.79
C VAL A 114 -5.84 1.03 -4.12
N SER A 115 -4.54 1.32 -4.03
CA SER A 115 -3.98 2.65 -4.32
C SER A 115 -4.21 3.07 -5.77
N LEU A 116 -3.95 2.15 -6.71
CA LEU A 116 -4.11 2.40 -8.15
C LEU A 116 -5.58 2.62 -8.52
N SER A 117 -6.49 1.86 -7.92
CA SER A 117 -7.92 1.98 -8.16
C SER A 117 -8.48 3.28 -7.60
N LEU A 118 -8.04 3.70 -6.41
CA LEU A 118 -8.37 5.01 -5.86
C LEU A 118 -7.82 6.13 -6.75
N ALA A 119 -6.54 6.08 -7.13
CA ALA A 119 -5.94 7.06 -8.03
C ALA A 119 -6.72 7.17 -9.34
N SER A 120 -7.04 6.03 -9.97
CA SER A 120 -7.84 5.97 -11.20
C SER A 120 -9.24 6.58 -11.00
N TYR A 121 -9.93 6.24 -9.92
CA TYR A 121 -11.25 6.79 -9.61
C TYR A 121 -11.20 8.32 -9.48
N PHE A 122 -10.22 8.86 -8.77
CA PHE A 122 -10.11 10.31 -8.53
C PHE A 122 -9.71 11.09 -9.80
N VAL A 123 -8.81 10.56 -10.63
CA VAL A 123 -8.44 11.19 -11.91
C VAL A 123 -9.64 11.29 -12.84
N ASN A 124 -10.43 10.23 -12.94
CA ASN A 124 -11.57 10.18 -13.85
C ASN A 124 -12.81 10.93 -13.32
N SER A 125 -12.99 11.02 -12.00
CA SER A 125 -14.19 11.62 -11.39
C SER A 125 -14.04 13.09 -10.99
N VAL A 126 -12.83 13.55 -10.65
CA VAL A 126 -12.59 14.88 -10.04
C VAL A 126 -11.77 15.81 -10.94
N GLN A 127 -11.41 15.38 -12.16
CA GLN A 127 -10.61 16.18 -13.12
C GLN A 127 -9.33 16.75 -12.52
N VAL A 128 -8.65 15.96 -11.67
CA VAL A 128 -7.34 16.34 -11.11
C VAL A 128 -6.29 16.31 -12.24
N PRO A 129 -5.33 17.26 -12.29
CA PRO A 129 -4.25 17.28 -13.28
C PRO A 129 -3.22 16.17 -13.01
N LEU A 130 -3.63 14.93 -13.24
CA LEU A 130 -2.80 13.74 -13.32
C LEU A 130 -2.94 13.14 -14.73
N PRO A 131 -1.92 12.45 -15.24
CA PRO A 131 -2.02 11.76 -16.52
C PRO A 131 -3.17 10.74 -16.49
N TRP A 132 -3.84 10.58 -17.62
CA TRP A 132 -4.97 9.67 -17.78
C TRP A 132 -4.58 8.25 -17.35
N LEU A 133 -5.20 7.78 -16.27
CA LEU A 133 -5.07 6.40 -15.78
C LEU A 133 -6.23 5.56 -16.32
N PRO A 134 -5.99 4.27 -16.68
CA PRO A 134 -7.06 3.37 -17.08
C PRO A 134 -8.07 3.24 -15.95
N VAL A 135 -9.36 3.32 -16.28
CA VAL A 135 -10.46 3.18 -15.30
C VAL A 135 -10.43 1.77 -14.72
N VAL A 136 -10.20 1.69 -13.40
CA VAL A 136 -10.32 0.44 -12.66
C VAL A 136 -11.48 0.62 -11.70
N ASP A 137 -12.61 -0.04 -11.96
CA ASP A 137 -13.75 0.03 -11.05
C ASP A 137 -13.36 -0.60 -9.71
N VAL A 138 -13.69 0.09 -8.62
CA VAL A 138 -13.36 -0.32 -7.25
C VAL A 138 -13.93 -1.72 -6.92
N GLU A 139 -14.98 -2.13 -7.62
CA GLU A 139 -15.62 -3.45 -7.49
C GLU A 139 -14.69 -4.62 -7.87
N TRP A 140 -13.74 -4.39 -8.78
CA TRP A 140 -12.79 -5.42 -9.21
C TRP A 140 -11.60 -5.59 -8.26
N VAL A 141 -11.38 -4.65 -7.35
CA VAL A 141 -10.27 -4.66 -6.36
C VAL A 141 -10.24 -5.94 -5.51
N PRO A 142 -11.33 -6.35 -4.84
CA PRO A 142 -11.34 -7.59 -4.08
C PRO A 142 -11.15 -8.81 -4.98
N ALA A 143 -11.75 -8.83 -6.17
CA ALA A 143 -11.61 -9.96 -7.09
C ALA A 143 -10.17 -10.14 -7.58
N LEU A 144 -9.50 -9.05 -7.96
CA LEU A 144 -8.14 -9.06 -8.49
C LEU A 144 -7.08 -9.27 -7.40
N SER A 145 -7.31 -8.77 -6.19
CA SER A 145 -6.46 -9.10 -5.03
C SER A 145 -6.57 -10.58 -4.66
N VAL A 146 -7.78 -11.15 -4.60
CA VAL A 146 -7.99 -12.59 -4.36
C VAL A 146 -7.34 -13.42 -5.48
N LEU A 147 -7.51 -13.04 -6.73
CA LEU A 147 -6.91 -13.75 -7.87
C LEU A 147 -5.37 -13.69 -7.81
N GLY A 148 -4.79 -12.54 -7.47
CA GLY A 148 -3.35 -12.39 -7.26
C GLY A 148 -2.82 -13.27 -6.11
N ILE A 149 -3.56 -13.33 -4.99
CA ILE A 149 -3.25 -14.20 -3.86
C ILE A 149 -3.30 -15.68 -4.28
N VAL A 150 -4.35 -16.09 -5.00
CA VAL A 150 -4.54 -17.48 -5.47
C VAL A 150 -3.42 -17.90 -6.42
N ILE A 151 -3.02 -17.03 -7.37
CA ILE A 151 -1.91 -17.31 -8.29
C ILE A 151 -0.60 -17.49 -7.52
N LEU A 152 -0.32 -16.62 -6.55
CA LEU A 152 0.91 -16.73 -5.76
C LEU A 152 0.91 -17.98 -4.86
N LEU A 153 -0.22 -18.33 -4.25
CA LEU A 153 -0.35 -19.56 -3.46
C LEU A 153 -0.21 -20.82 -4.33
N ALA A 154 -0.79 -20.82 -5.54
CA ALA A 154 -0.62 -21.90 -6.50
C ALA A 154 0.85 -22.04 -6.94
N ALA A 155 1.54 -20.92 -7.17
CA ALA A 155 2.97 -20.91 -7.50
C ALA A 155 3.85 -21.45 -6.35
N VAL A 156 3.46 -21.26 -5.09
CA VAL A 156 4.12 -21.87 -3.91
C VAL A 156 3.84 -23.37 -3.82
N ALA A 157 2.60 -23.79 -4.05
CA ALA A 157 2.19 -25.19 -3.92
C ALA A 157 2.82 -26.09 -5.00
N TYR A 158 3.02 -25.57 -6.21
CA TYR A 158 3.54 -26.30 -7.36
C TYR A 158 4.91 -26.99 -7.12
N PRO A 159 5.96 -26.30 -6.64
CA PRO A 159 7.25 -26.93 -6.33
C PRO A 159 7.20 -27.85 -5.09
N ALA A 160 6.29 -27.61 -4.14
CA ALA A 160 6.13 -28.45 -2.95
C ALA A 160 5.51 -29.83 -3.29
N VAL A 161 4.56 -29.86 -4.22
CA VAL A 161 3.97 -31.10 -4.75
C VAL A 161 4.99 -31.87 -5.60
N SER A 162 5.74 -31.19 -6.46
CA SER A 162 6.79 -31.77 -7.32
C SER A 162 7.89 -32.51 -6.54
N ARG A 163 8.26 -32.01 -5.34
CA ARG A 163 9.27 -32.66 -4.47
C ARG A 163 8.77 -33.87 -3.69
N ARG A 164 7.45 -34.07 -3.54
CA ARG A 164 6.87 -35.26 -2.88
C ARG A 164 6.65 -36.45 -3.81
N VAL A 165 6.73 -36.23 -5.12
CA VAL A 165 6.44 -37.25 -6.16
C VAL A 165 7.74 -37.87 -6.73
N ARG A 166 8.92 -37.42 -6.28
CA ARG A 166 10.21 -38.10 -6.47
C ARG A 166 10.62 -38.81 -5.18
#